data_AF-A0A937VN71-F1
#
_entry.id   AF-A0A937VN71-F1
#
_cell.length_a   1.000
_cell.length_b   1.000
_cell.length_c   1.000
_cell.angle_alpha   90.00
_cell.angle_beta   90.00
_cell.angle_gamma   90.00
#
_symmetry.space_group_name_H-M   'P 1'
#
loop_
_entity.id
_entity.type
_entity.pdbx_description
1 polymer ?
#
loop_
_entity_poly.entity_id
_entity_poly.type
_entity_poly.pdbx_seq_one_letter_code
_entity_poly.pdbx_strand_id
1 'polypeptide(L)'
;YPREHTNIAKQLGADTVQIQPSILDTIGDPGSASPLMMLVAALEDAKAGDRILVASFGSGSDALFFTVTDKIDKAKNRNGFKKSVAAKKELTSYEKYLAFHNILPVEVGIRGEEIPFTQLSTLWRDRKLILSLHGSKCKRCGTPQYPPQRVCVNPDCSAIDEMEDYIFYDKKATVFTYTGDNLAPSIDPPAIYGIIDFEGGGRFWFDFTDCDLDQLKVGIPVQMTFRRKALDEARGQHVYFWYAMPTNTQETHDDHLME
;
A
#
# COMPACT_ATOMS: atom_id res chain seq x y z
N TYR A 1 4.86 -8.46 -25.03
CA TYR A 1 4.76 -7.46 -26.12
C TYR A 1 5.62 -6.19 -25.92
N PRO A 2 6.90 -6.24 -25.46
CA PRO A 2 7.70 -5.00 -25.31
C PRO A 2 7.97 -4.26 -26.63
N ARG A 3 8.13 -4.99 -27.74
CA ARG A 3 8.45 -4.41 -29.05
C ARG A 3 7.30 -3.61 -29.65
N GLU A 4 6.06 -4.06 -29.46
CA GLU A 4 4.89 -3.37 -29.99
C GLU A 4 4.68 -2.00 -29.36
N HIS A 5 4.96 -1.85 -28.06
CA HIS A 5 4.93 -0.56 -27.37
C HIS A 5 5.79 0.49 -28.09
N THR A 6 7.04 0.13 -28.42
CA THR A 6 7.96 1.04 -29.13
C THR A 6 7.54 1.24 -30.60
N ASN A 7 7.00 0.21 -31.26
CA ASN A 7 6.55 0.32 -32.65
C ASN A 7 5.37 1.27 -32.81
N ILE A 8 4.37 1.19 -31.92
CA ILE A 8 3.19 2.07 -31.93
C ILE A 8 3.63 3.52 -31.70
N ALA A 9 4.49 3.77 -30.71
CA ALA A 9 4.98 5.12 -30.45
C ALA A 9 5.75 5.72 -31.64
N LYS A 10 6.56 4.91 -32.34
CA LYS A 10 7.24 5.34 -33.57
C LYS A 10 6.27 5.66 -34.71
N GLN A 11 5.19 4.88 -34.88
CA GLN A 11 4.15 5.17 -35.87
C GLN A 11 3.40 6.47 -35.58
N LEU A 12 3.26 6.81 -34.29
CA LEU A 12 2.70 8.09 -33.85
C LEU A 12 3.67 9.29 -34.00
N GLY A 13 4.91 9.04 -34.44
CA GLY A 13 5.91 10.07 -34.66
C GLY A 13 6.68 10.49 -33.40
N ALA A 14 6.66 9.68 -32.33
CA ALA A 14 7.45 9.94 -31.13
C ALA A 14 8.90 9.48 -31.30
N ASP A 15 9.85 10.30 -30.85
CA ASP A 15 11.26 9.93 -30.77
C ASP A 15 11.50 8.89 -29.67
N THR A 16 12.55 8.08 -29.79
CA THR A 16 12.86 7.03 -28.80
C THR A 16 13.10 7.57 -27.39
N VAL A 17 13.57 8.81 -27.27
CA VAL A 17 13.82 9.48 -25.98
C VAL A 17 12.51 9.95 -25.32
N GLN A 18 11.44 10.12 -26.10
CA GLN A 18 10.12 10.54 -25.59
C GLN A 18 9.26 9.35 -25.11
N ILE A 19 9.73 8.12 -25.33
CA ILE A 19 9.02 6.90 -24.99
C ILE A 19 9.40 6.47 -23.57
N GLN A 20 8.40 6.36 -22.69
CA GLN A 20 8.63 5.84 -21.34
C GLN A 20 9.04 4.36 -21.39
N PRO A 21 10.10 3.93 -20.66
CA PRO A 21 10.48 2.52 -20.60
C PRO A 21 9.33 1.62 -20.17
N SER A 22 9.24 0.43 -20.76
CA SER A 22 8.22 -0.54 -20.38
C SER A 22 8.45 -1.04 -18.95
N ILE A 23 7.38 -1.08 -18.15
CA ILE A 23 7.40 -1.62 -16.80
C ILE A 23 7.35 -3.16 -16.76
N LEU A 24 7.09 -3.80 -17.91
CA LEU A 24 6.89 -5.25 -18.03
C LEU A 24 8.10 -6.05 -17.53
N ASP A 25 9.30 -5.58 -17.85
CA ASP A 25 10.55 -6.24 -17.47
C ASP A 25 10.89 -6.04 -15.97
N THR A 26 10.18 -5.14 -15.27
CA THR A 26 10.46 -4.79 -13.87
C THR A 26 9.47 -5.40 -12.89
N ILE A 27 8.17 -5.36 -13.20
CA ILE A 27 7.08 -5.79 -12.31
C ILE A 27 6.08 -6.76 -12.98
N GLY A 28 6.32 -7.18 -14.22
CA GLY A 28 5.39 -8.01 -14.97
C GLY A 28 4.22 -7.22 -15.57
N ASP A 29 3.13 -7.92 -15.90
CA ASP A 29 1.94 -7.33 -16.53
C ASP A 29 0.84 -7.04 -15.49
N PRO A 30 0.66 -5.78 -15.06
CA PRO A 30 -0.40 -5.41 -14.13
C PRO A 30 -1.77 -5.21 -14.83
N GLY A 31 -1.89 -5.59 -16.10
CA GLY A 31 -3.13 -5.51 -16.87
C GLY A 31 -3.62 -4.07 -17.04
N SER A 32 -4.86 -3.80 -16.63
CA SER A 32 -5.50 -2.48 -16.81
C SER A 32 -4.83 -1.35 -16.03
N ALA A 33 -4.04 -1.66 -15.00
CA ALA A 33 -3.29 -0.66 -14.24
C ALA A 33 -2.00 -0.21 -14.95
N SER A 34 -1.53 -0.97 -15.94
CA SER A 34 -0.27 -0.72 -16.66
C SER A 34 -0.11 0.72 -17.19
N PRO A 35 -1.06 1.29 -17.97
CA PRO A 35 -0.92 2.64 -18.50
C PRO A 35 -0.86 3.72 -17.40
N LEU A 36 -1.58 3.53 -16.30
CA LEU A 36 -1.57 4.47 -15.18
C LEU A 36 -0.27 4.39 -14.37
N MET A 37 0.29 3.20 -14.20
CA MET A 37 1.61 3.02 -13.57
C MET A 37 2.72 3.65 -14.43
N MET A 38 2.65 3.48 -15.76
CA MET A 38 3.57 4.14 -16.68
C MET A 38 3.43 5.67 -16.66
N LEU A 39 2.21 6.19 -16.53
CA LEU A 39 1.97 7.62 -16.33
C LEU A 39 2.65 8.13 -15.05
N VAL A 40 2.52 7.40 -13.93
CA VAL A 40 3.21 7.76 -12.67
C VAL A 40 4.72 7.78 -12.88
N ALA A 41 5.28 6.77 -13.54
CA ALA A 41 6.71 6.71 -13.83
C ALA A 41 7.18 7.86 -14.73
N ALA A 42 6.39 8.27 -15.72
CA ALA A 42 6.69 9.43 -16.57
C ALA A 42 6.60 10.75 -15.80
N LEU A 43 5.63 10.90 -14.90
CA LEU A 43 5.46 12.10 -14.08
C LEU A 43 6.61 12.32 -13.09
N GLU A 44 7.31 11.27 -12.64
CA GLU A 44 8.47 11.41 -11.77
C GLU A 44 9.61 12.20 -12.42
N ASP A 45 9.79 12.05 -13.73
CA ASP A 45 10.88 12.69 -14.49
C ASP A 45 10.42 13.94 -15.28
N ALA A 46 9.11 14.23 -15.27
CA ALA A 46 8.52 15.33 -16.01
C ALA A 46 8.73 16.72 -15.37
N LYS A 47 8.69 17.76 -16.21
CA LYS A 47 8.77 19.17 -15.84
C LYS A 47 7.48 19.91 -16.17
N ALA A 48 7.26 21.04 -15.51
CA ALA A 48 6.13 21.90 -15.81
C ALA A 48 6.17 22.35 -17.29
N GLY A 49 5.05 22.21 -17.98
CA GLY A 49 4.92 22.49 -19.41
C GLY A 49 5.06 21.27 -20.32
N ASP A 50 5.57 20.14 -19.82
CA ASP A 50 5.65 18.91 -20.60
C ASP A 50 4.26 18.40 -20.97
N ARG A 51 4.15 17.75 -22.13
CA ARG A 51 2.90 17.16 -22.64
C ARG A 51 3.04 15.65 -22.66
N ILE A 52 2.13 14.97 -21.97
CA ILE A 52 2.16 13.50 -21.83
C ILE A 52 0.91 12.93 -22.51
N LEU A 53 1.14 12.05 -23.49
CA LEU A 53 0.11 11.22 -24.08
C LEU A 53 0.17 9.83 -23.43
N VAL A 54 -0.94 9.40 -22.84
CA VAL A 54 -1.10 8.05 -22.29
C VAL A 54 -2.07 7.31 -23.19
N ALA A 55 -1.65 6.20 -23.76
CA ALA A 55 -2.50 5.34 -24.59
C ALA A 55 -2.52 3.92 -24.01
N SER A 56 -3.71 3.37 -23.82
CA SER A 56 -3.91 1.97 -23.46
C SER A 56 -4.15 1.13 -24.72
N PHE A 57 -3.72 -0.13 -24.70
CA PHE A 57 -3.90 -1.07 -25.80
C PHE A 57 -4.18 -2.47 -25.25
N GLY A 58 -5.21 -3.14 -25.77
CA GLY A 58 -5.67 -4.47 -25.33
C GLY A 58 -7.02 -4.82 -25.96
N SER A 59 -8.00 -5.26 -25.17
CA SER A 59 -9.40 -5.50 -25.61
C SER A 59 -10.22 -4.21 -25.85
N GLY A 60 -9.53 -3.08 -25.98
CA GLY A 60 -10.03 -1.72 -26.10
C GLY A 60 -8.84 -0.75 -26.12
N SER A 61 -9.10 0.54 -26.30
CA SER A 61 -8.08 1.57 -26.22
C SER A 61 -8.68 2.88 -25.74
N ASP A 62 -8.00 3.50 -24.79
CA ASP A 62 -8.24 4.86 -24.32
C ASP A 62 -6.98 5.68 -24.52
N ALA A 63 -7.17 6.95 -24.89
CA ALA A 63 -6.08 7.91 -25.02
C ALA A 63 -6.38 9.15 -24.16
N LEU A 64 -5.43 9.49 -23.29
CA LEU A 64 -5.50 10.63 -22.39
C LEU A 64 -4.31 11.56 -22.68
N PHE A 65 -4.58 12.85 -22.80
CA PHE A 65 -3.55 13.85 -23.07
C PHE A 65 -3.48 14.87 -21.94
N PHE A 66 -2.30 14.98 -21.33
CA PHE A 66 -2.06 15.81 -20.16
C PHE A 66 -1.03 16.90 -20.45
N THR A 67 -1.21 18.05 -19.82
CA THR A 67 -0.15 19.06 -19.69
C THR A 67 0.29 19.11 -18.23
N VAL A 68 1.58 18.95 -17.99
CA VAL A 68 2.17 18.95 -16.66
C VAL A 68 2.17 20.37 -16.12
N THR A 69 1.62 20.55 -14.92
CA THR A 69 1.54 21.85 -14.24
C THR A 69 2.73 22.04 -13.30
N ASP A 70 2.94 23.27 -12.85
CA ASP A 70 3.89 23.67 -11.79
C ASP A 70 3.68 22.90 -10.47
N LYS A 71 2.48 22.34 -10.24
CA LYS A 71 2.18 21.51 -9.06
C LYS A 71 2.96 20.20 -9.02
N ILE A 72 3.66 19.81 -10.10
CA ILE A 72 4.45 18.59 -10.14
C ILE A 72 5.54 18.55 -9.06
N ASP A 73 6.10 19.71 -8.70
CA ASP A 73 7.16 19.77 -7.68
C ASP A 73 6.64 19.37 -6.28
N LYS A 74 5.34 19.55 -6.01
CA LYS A 74 4.71 19.05 -4.77
C LYS A 74 4.47 17.54 -4.79
N ALA A 75 4.44 16.91 -5.97
CA ALA A 75 4.16 15.49 -6.14
C ALA A 75 5.44 14.63 -6.08
N LYS A 76 6.62 15.20 -6.40
CA LYS A 76 7.91 14.49 -6.44
C LYS A 76 8.30 13.77 -5.14
N ASN A 77 7.88 14.30 -3.99
CA ASN A 77 8.22 13.73 -2.67
C ASN A 77 7.28 12.59 -2.21
N ARG A 78 6.32 12.18 -3.04
CA ARG A 78 5.39 11.08 -2.72
C ARG A 78 6.03 9.72 -3.00
N ASN A 79 5.40 8.65 -2.52
CA ASN A 79 5.76 7.29 -2.93
C ASN A 79 5.35 7.09 -4.40
N GLY A 80 6.27 7.38 -5.31
CA GLY A 80 6.10 7.15 -6.74
C GLY A 80 6.58 5.77 -7.18
N PHE A 81 6.56 5.53 -8.48
CA PHE A 81 6.87 4.23 -9.09
C PHE A 81 8.26 3.73 -8.69
N LYS A 82 9.31 4.55 -8.83
CA LYS A 82 10.69 4.15 -8.51
C LYS A 82 10.85 3.70 -7.06
N LYS A 83 10.24 4.44 -6.12
CA LYS A 83 10.30 4.11 -4.69
C LYS A 83 9.54 2.83 -4.37
N SER A 84 8.36 2.62 -4.97
CA SER A 84 7.59 1.39 -4.79
C SER A 84 8.31 0.16 -5.37
N VAL A 85 8.96 0.30 -6.53
CA VAL A 85 9.78 -0.77 -7.12
C VAL A 85 11.00 -1.07 -6.25
N ALA A 86 11.67 -0.06 -5.69
CA ALA A 86 12.80 -0.26 -4.80
C ALA A 86 12.42 -0.93 -3.48
N ALA A 87 11.19 -0.70 -3.00
CA ALA A 87 10.66 -1.31 -1.78
C ALA A 87 10.05 -2.70 -1.99
N LYS A 88 10.07 -3.25 -3.22
CA LYS A 88 9.49 -4.57 -3.48
C LYS A 88 10.28 -5.67 -2.77
N LYS A 89 9.58 -6.71 -2.33
CA LYS A 89 10.18 -7.97 -1.89
C LYS A 89 10.09 -8.97 -3.03
N GLU A 90 11.22 -9.56 -3.41
CA GLU A 90 11.25 -10.61 -4.42
C GLU A 90 10.60 -11.89 -3.86
N LEU A 91 9.68 -12.48 -4.63
CA LEU A 91 9.01 -13.71 -4.26
C LEU A 91 9.87 -14.90 -4.71
N THR A 92 10.54 -15.53 -3.76
CA THR A 92 11.54 -16.58 -4.05
C THR A 92 10.93 -17.97 -4.27
N SER A 93 9.70 -18.20 -3.83
CA SER A 93 8.99 -19.49 -3.97
C SER A 93 7.94 -19.43 -5.06
N TYR A 94 8.05 -20.35 -6.02
CA TYR A 94 7.07 -20.52 -7.09
C TYR A 94 5.74 -21.06 -6.55
N GLU A 95 5.78 -21.88 -5.51
CA GLU A 95 4.60 -22.41 -4.84
C GLU A 95 3.80 -21.29 -4.16
N LYS A 96 4.48 -20.35 -3.48
CA LYS A 96 3.82 -19.15 -2.94
C LYS A 96 3.20 -18.30 -4.05
N TYR A 97 3.88 -18.17 -5.19
CA TYR A 97 3.31 -17.50 -6.36
C TYR A 97 2.01 -18.17 -6.81
N LEU A 98 2.00 -19.49 -7.00
CA LEU A 98 0.81 -20.24 -7.39
C LEU A 98 -0.32 -20.12 -6.36
N ALA A 99 0.00 -20.13 -5.07
CA ALA A 99 -0.95 -19.96 -3.98
C ALA A 99 -1.58 -18.55 -3.97
N PHE A 100 -0.79 -17.48 -4.08
CA PHE A 100 -1.29 -16.10 -4.13
C PHE A 100 -2.16 -15.81 -5.36
N HIS A 101 -1.90 -16.51 -6.47
CA HIS A 101 -2.68 -16.43 -7.69
C HIS A 101 -3.88 -17.40 -7.73
N ASN A 102 -4.16 -18.13 -6.64
CA ASN A 102 -5.23 -19.11 -6.54
C ASN A 102 -5.18 -20.20 -7.64
N ILE A 103 -3.96 -20.55 -8.09
CA ILE A 103 -3.72 -21.61 -9.10
C ILE A 103 -3.55 -22.95 -8.40
N LEU A 104 -2.83 -22.95 -7.27
CA LEU A 104 -2.66 -24.12 -6.41
C LEU A 104 -3.67 -24.02 -5.25
N PRO A 105 -4.59 -24.99 -5.10
CA PRO A 105 -5.50 -24.98 -3.96
C PRO A 105 -4.70 -25.17 -2.66
N VAL A 106 -4.88 -24.27 -1.70
CA VAL A 106 -4.24 -24.30 -0.39
C VAL A 106 -5.27 -24.76 0.65
N GLU A 107 -4.93 -25.80 1.40
CA GLU A 107 -5.76 -26.27 2.48
C GLU A 107 -5.51 -25.42 3.74
N VAL A 108 -6.47 -24.56 4.05
CA VAL A 108 -6.42 -23.62 5.20
C VAL A 108 -7.02 -24.21 6.49
N GLY A 109 -7.54 -25.43 6.41
CA GLY A 109 -8.19 -26.16 7.52
C GLY A 109 -9.48 -25.49 8.02
N ILE A 110 -10.08 -26.08 9.07
CA ILE A 110 -11.40 -25.68 9.60
C ILE A 110 -11.49 -24.19 9.95
N ARG A 111 -10.38 -23.57 10.39
CA ARG A 111 -10.35 -22.14 10.74
C ARG A 111 -10.45 -21.22 9.52
N GLY A 112 -10.02 -21.68 8.35
CA GLY A 112 -10.10 -20.93 7.09
C GLY A 112 -11.35 -21.20 6.27
N GLU A 113 -12.21 -22.15 6.67
CA GLU A 113 -13.50 -22.42 6.03
C GLU A 113 -14.51 -21.28 6.24
N GLU A 114 -14.33 -20.49 7.31
CA GLU A 114 -15.19 -19.35 7.59
C GLU A 114 -14.86 -18.19 6.65
N ILE A 115 -15.78 -17.89 5.73
CA ILE A 115 -15.73 -16.67 4.92
C ILE A 115 -16.57 -15.59 5.61
N PRO A 116 -15.96 -14.60 6.31
CA PRO A 116 -16.73 -13.55 6.95
C PRO A 116 -17.43 -12.71 5.89
N PHE A 117 -18.76 -12.60 5.99
CA PHE A 117 -19.54 -11.81 5.04
C PHE A 117 -19.17 -10.32 5.15
N THR A 118 -18.97 -9.67 4.01
CA THR A 118 -18.72 -8.22 4.03
C THR A 118 -20.00 -7.48 4.40
N GLN A 119 -20.01 -6.82 5.56
CA GLN A 119 -21.11 -5.96 6.00
C GLN A 119 -21.11 -4.64 5.21
N LEU A 120 -21.70 -4.62 4.01
CA LEU A 120 -21.66 -3.45 3.11
C LEU A 120 -22.18 -2.15 3.74
N SER A 121 -23.20 -2.22 4.58
CA SER A 121 -23.74 -1.04 5.29
C SER A 121 -22.78 -0.51 6.37
N THR A 122 -22.05 -1.38 7.07
CA THR A 122 -20.99 -1.00 8.00
C THR A 122 -19.80 -0.43 7.24
N LEU A 123 -19.36 -1.11 6.18
CA LEU A 123 -18.29 -0.63 5.30
C LEU A 123 -18.61 0.76 4.75
N TRP A 124 -19.84 1.02 4.30
CA TRP A 124 -20.23 2.34 3.81
C TRP A 124 -20.12 3.43 4.88
N ARG A 125 -20.61 3.15 6.10
CA ARG A 125 -20.55 4.10 7.23
C ARG A 125 -19.12 4.37 7.67
N ASP A 126 -18.31 3.31 7.75
CA ASP A 126 -16.94 3.35 8.26
C ASP A 126 -15.89 3.43 7.15
N ARG A 127 -16.29 3.74 5.90
CA ARG A 127 -15.39 3.73 4.72
C ARG A 127 -14.16 4.63 4.89
N LYS A 128 -14.31 5.76 5.60
CA LYS A 128 -13.19 6.67 5.88
C LYS A 128 -12.16 6.00 6.79
N LEU A 129 -12.63 5.34 7.84
CA LEU A 129 -11.79 4.54 8.74
C LEU A 129 -11.10 3.42 7.97
N ILE A 130 -11.87 2.60 7.27
CA ILE A 130 -11.41 1.35 6.68
C ILE A 130 -10.53 1.58 5.43
N LEU A 131 -10.98 2.43 4.51
CA LEU A 131 -10.35 2.60 3.19
C LEU A 131 -9.31 3.73 3.16
N SER A 132 -9.44 4.73 4.03
CA SER A 132 -8.56 5.93 3.99
C SER A 132 -7.68 6.08 5.23
N LEU A 133 -7.80 5.17 6.21
CA LEU A 133 -7.10 5.25 7.49
C LEU A 133 -7.37 6.56 8.23
N HIS A 134 -8.63 7.02 8.20
CA HIS A 134 -9.07 8.17 8.98
C HIS A 134 -9.39 7.76 10.41
N GLY A 135 -8.74 8.41 11.36
CA GLY A 135 -9.20 8.48 12.74
C GLY A 135 -9.73 9.87 13.06
N SER A 136 -9.56 10.27 14.32
CA SER A 136 -10.03 11.55 14.84
C SER A 136 -8.91 12.27 15.60
N LYS A 137 -8.84 13.59 15.49
CA LYS A 137 -8.01 14.43 16.34
C LYS A 137 -8.89 15.34 17.20
N CYS A 138 -8.57 15.44 18.48
CA CYS A 138 -9.31 16.33 19.38
C CYS A 138 -8.97 17.79 19.08
N LYS A 139 -9.98 18.63 18.85
CA LYS A 139 -9.80 20.06 18.58
C LYS A 139 -9.28 20.83 19.80
N ARG A 140 -9.57 20.35 21.02
CA ARG A 140 -9.21 21.01 22.28
C ARG A 140 -7.77 20.77 22.71
N CYS A 141 -7.33 19.50 22.72
CA CYS A 141 -5.98 19.13 23.19
C CYS A 141 -5.05 18.65 22.08
N GLY A 142 -5.55 18.51 20.84
CA GLY A 142 -4.75 18.08 19.70
C GLY A 142 -4.43 16.58 19.65
N THR A 143 -4.94 15.75 20.57
CA THR A 143 -4.61 14.31 20.62
C THR A 143 -5.22 13.55 19.44
N PRO A 144 -4.40 12.97 18.55
CA PRO A 144 -4.84 12.09 17.47
C PRO A 144 -5.13 10.68 17.99
N GLN A 145 -6.18 10.05 17.43
CA GLN A 145 -6.75 8.80 17.91
C GLN A 145 -7.23 7.97 16.71
N TYR A 146 -6.93 6.67 16.74
CA TYR A 146 -7.42 5.71 15.77
C TYR A 146 -7.83 4.44 16.53
N PRO A 147 -9.02 3.86 16.29
CA PRO A 147 -10.10 4.32 15.40
C PRO A 147 -10.69 5.68 15.84
N PRO A 148 -11.52 6.35 15.02
CA PRO A 148 -12.13 7.61 15.40
C PRO A 148 -13.08 7.41 16.58
N GLN A 149 -12.97 8.27 17.58
CA GLN A 149 -13.79 8.24 18.79
C GLN A 149 -14.55 9.56 18.96
N ARG A 150 -15.73 9.52 19.58
CA ARG A 150 -16.48 10.74 19.94
C ARG A 150 -15.94 11.42 21.21
N VAL A 151 -15.32 10.64 22.09
CA VAL A 151 -14.76 11.12 23.37
C VAL A 151 -13.24 11.10 23.27
N CYS A 152 -12.59 12.15 23.76
CA CYS A 152 -11.14 12.21 23.77
C CYS A 152 -10.55 11.17 24.71
N VAL A 153 -9.64 10.31 24.21
CA VAL A 153 -8.90 9.35 25.04
C VAL A 153 -7.89 10.01 25.98
N ASN A 154 -7.55 11.29 25.78
CA ASN A 154 -6.67 12.00 26.71
C ASN A 154 -7.39 12.19 28.05
N PRO A 155 -6.89 11.60 29.15
CA PRO A 155 -7.55 11.65 30.47
C PRO A 155 -7.69 13.08 31.00
N ASP A 156 -6.82 14.00 30.59
CA ASP A 156 -6.83 15.40 31.03
C ASP A 156 -7.81 16.29 30.24
N CYS A 157 -8.38 15.78 29.14
CA CYS A 157 -9.24 16.56 28.25
C CYS A 157 -10.70 16.11 28.32
N SER A 158 -10.97 14.82 28.10
CA SER A 158 -12.31 14.22 28.04
C SER A 158 -13.34 14.96 27.18
N ALA A 159 -12.90 15.77 26.20
CA ALA A 159 -13.81 16.49 25.31
C ALA A 159 -14.69 15.51 24.52
N ILE A 160 -15.97 15.86 24.33
CA ILE A 160 -16.98 15.04 23.68
C ILE A 160 -17.46 15.78 22.43
N ASP A 161 -17.51 15.07 21.29
CA ASP A 161 -17.95 15.60 19.98
C ASP A 161 -17.13 16.79 19.43
N GLU A 162 -16.00 17.10 20.05
CA GLU A 162 -15.03 18.12 19.61
C GLU A 162 -13.87 17.51 18.83
N MET A 163 -14.19 16.72 17.80
CA MET A 163 -13.23 15.97 17.00
C MET A 163 -13.21 16.46 15.54
N GLU A 164 -12.05 16.36 14.90
CA GLU A 164 -11.89 16.54 13.45
C GLU A 164 -11.29 15.29 12.79
N ASP A 165 -11.60 15.10 11.50
CA ASP A 165 -11.02 14.02 10.71
C ASP A 165 -9.49 14.15 10.69
N TYR A 166 -8.79 13.06 11.02
CA TYR A 166 -7.32 13.02 11.01
C TYR A 166 -6.82 11.78 10.28
N ILE A 167 -5.91 11.99 9.34
CA ILE A 167 -5.40 10.97 8.42
C ILE A 167 -4.13 10.36 8.99
N PHE A 168 -4.04 9.03 9.02
CA PHE A 168 -2.88 8.31 9.54
C PHE A 168 -1.97 7.69 8.47
N TYR A 169 -2.40 7.58 7.20
CA TYR A 169 -1.67 6.76 6.22
C TYR A 169 -0.24 7.23 5.91
N ASP A 170 0.03 8.52 6.08
CA ASP A 170 1.33 9.16 5.83
C ASP A 170 2.09 9.50 7.12
N LYS A 171 1.58 9.07 8.28
CA LYS A 171 2.21 9.34 9.57
C LYS A 171 3.28 8.30 9.86
N LYS A 172 4.37 8.75 10.50
CA LYS A 172 5.39 7.82 10.99
C LYS A 172 4.78 6.94 12.07
N ALA A 173 5.18 5.68 12.06
CA ALA A 173 4.67 4.70 12.99
C ALA A 173 5.74 3.68 13.35
N THR A 174 5.61 3.05 14.50
CA THR A 174 6.55 2.06 15.03
C THR A 174 5.81 0.84 15.58
N VAL A 175 6.46 -0.32 15.55
CA VAL A 175 5.90 -1.55 16.13
C VAL A 175 5.88 -1.46 17.66
N PHE A 176 4.71 -1.55 18.28
CA PHE A 176 4.58 -1.63 19.74
C PHE A 176 4.70 -3.08 20.23
N THR A 177 4.00 -4.01 19.58
CA THR A 177 4.13 -5.46 19.81
C THR A 177 3.73 -6.21 18.55
N TYR A 178 4.24 -7.42 18.34
CA TYR A 178 3.90 -8.26 17.21
C TYR A 178 3.89 -9.74 17.63
N THR A 179 3.26 -10.57 16.81
CA THR A 179 3.27 -12.03 16.96
C THR A 179 3.20 -12.70 15.59
N GLY A 180 3.71 -13.93 15.52
CA GLY A 180 3.53 -14.83 14.39
C GLY A 180 2.64 -15.99 14.79
N ASP A 181 1.46 -16.07 14.17
CA ASP A 181 0.46 -17.08 14.45
C ASP A 181 0.47 -18.17 13.37
N ASN A 182 0.89 -19.38 13.75
CA ASN A 182 0.91 -20.55 12.86
C ASN A 182 -0.44 -21.27 12.75
N LEU A 183 -1.41 -20.94 13.61
CA LEU A 183 -2.73 -21.56 13.63
C LEU A 183 -3.78 -20.72 12.91
N ALA A 184 -3.57 -19.41 12.81
CA ALA A 184 -4.41 -18.53 12.03
C ALA A 184 -4.34 -18.90 10.53
N PRO A 185 -5.49 -18.97 9.83
CA PRO A 185 -5.50 -19.25 8.40
C PRO A 185 -4.81 -18.11 7.64
N SER A 186 -3.74 -18.43 6.93
CA SER A 186 -3.01 -17.51 6.06
C SER A 186 -2.51 -18.26 4.83
N ILE A 187 -2.55 -17.58 3.69
CA ILE A 187 -1.94 -18.10 2.45
C ILE A 187 -0.41 -18.08 2.57
N ASP A 188 0.13 -17.19 3.40
CA ASP A 188 1.56 -17.11 3.73
C ASP A 188 1.76 -17.27 5.25
N PRO A 189 1.87 -18.52 5.75
CA PRO A 189 2.08 -18.75 7.17
C PRO A 189 3.53 -18.42 7.61
N PRO A 190 3.74 -17.94 8.84
CA PRO A 190 2.73 -17.61 9.86
C PRO A 190 1.96 -16.32 9.52
N ALA A 191 0.73 -16.19 10.02
CA ALA A 191 0.04 -14.91 9.99
C ALA A 191 0.74 -13.93 10.94
N ILE A 192 1.26 -12.83 10.42
CA ILE A 192 2.03 -11.86 11.21
C ILE A 192 1.17 -10.63 11.46
N TYR A 193 0.94 -10.30 12.73
CA TYR A 193 0.11 -9.16 13.12
C TYR A 193 0.56 -8.55 14.44
N GLY A 194 0.19 -7.29 14.69
CA GLY A 194 0.65 -6.58 15.87
C GLY A 194 0.07 -5.20 16.03
N ILE A 195 0.42 -4.58 17.16
CA ILE A 195 -0.02 -3.24 17.50
C ILE A 195 1.01 -2.24 17.00
N ILE A 196 0.54 -1.21 16.30
CA ILE A 196 1.33 -0.12 15.77
C ILE A 196 1.02 1.16 16.52
N ASP A 197 2.06 1.88 16.89
CA ASP A 197 2.00 3.23 17.47
C ASP A 197 2.31 4.29 16.42
N PHE A 198 1.43 5.26 16.28
CA PHE A 198 1.65 6.42 15.41
C PHE A 198 2.31 7.57 16.19
N GLU A 199 3.20 8.30 15.52
CA GLU A 199 3.83 9.49 16.08
C GLU A 199 2.76 10.53 16.44
N GLY A 200 2.79 11.00 17.69
CA GLY A 200 1.83 11.98 18.22
C GLY A 200 0.56 11.37 18.82
N GLY A 201 0.31 10.07 18.65
CA GLY A 201 -0.83 9.35 19.23
C GLY A 201 -1.67 8.61 18.19
N GLY A 202 -2.44 7.64 18.65
CA GLY A 202 -3.12 6.66 17.80
C GLY A 202 -2.39 5.32 17.88
N ARG A 203 -3.15 4.27 18.20
CA ARG A 203 -2.64 2.91 18.40
C ARG A 203 -3.66 1.92 17.88
N PHE A 204 -3.25 1.02 17.00
CA PHE A 204 -4.18 0.03 16.48
C PHE A 204 -3.50 -1.26 16.03
N TRP A 205 -4.30 -2.31 15.93
CA TRP A 205 -3.89 -3.62 15.48
C TRP A 205 -3.89 -3.70 13.95
N PHE A 206 -2.75 -4.04 13.36
CA PHE A 206 -2.61 -4.25 11.92
C PHE A 206 -1.89 -5.56 11.63
N ASP A 207 -2.22 -6.14 10.48
CA ASP A 207 -1.46 -7.23 9.89
C ASP A 207 -0.16 -6.66 9.26
N PHE A 208 0.91 -7.44 9.26
CA PHE A 208 2.17 -7.08 8.62
C PHE A 208 2.25 -7.61 7.19
N THR A 209 3.03 -6.94 6.35
CA THR A 209 3.27 -7.35 4.96
C THR A 209 4.72 -7.06 4.57
N ASP A 210 5.20 -7.74 3.53
CA ASP A 210 6.55 -7.60 2.97
C ASP A 210 7.70 -7.80 3.99
N CYS A 211 7.50 -8.61 5.03
CA CYS A 211 8.52 -8.94 6.03
C CYS A 211 8.42 -10.40 6.49
N ASP A 212 9.54 -10.94 6.95
CA ASP A 212 9.58 -12.22 7.66
C ASP A 212 9.53 -11.98 9.18
N LEU A 213 9.07 -12.98 9.96
CA LEU A 213 8.86 -12.83 11.41
C LEU A 213 10.16 -12.51 12.17
N ASP A 214 11.29 -13.05 11.72
CA ASP A 214 12.62 -12.85 12.28
C ASP A 214 13.19 -11.43 12.05
N GLN A 215 12.67 -10.73 11.03
CA GLN A 215 13.05 -9.35 10.72
C GLN A 215 12.31 -8.34 11.60
N LEU A 216 11.19 -8.72 12.19
CA LEU A 216 10.41 -7.84 13.05
C LEU A 216 11.04 -7.73 14.44
N LYS A 217 11.04 -6.51 14.98
CA LYS A 217 11.42 -6.19 16.37
C LYS A 217 10.52 -5.07 16.88
N VAL A 218 10.32 -5.00 18.19
CA VAL A 218 9.63 -3.87 18.82
C VAL A 218 10.42 -2.58 18.57
N GLY A 219 9.72 -1.50 18.23
CA GLY A 219 10.27 -0.18 17.99
C GLY A 219 10.71 0.10 16.55
N ILE A 220 10.76 -0.90 15.66
CA ILE A 220 11.17 -0.64 14.27
C ILE A 220 10.14 0.25 13.56
N PRO A 221 10.59 1.15 12.66
CA PRO A 221 9.68 1.98 11.89
C PRO A 221 8.92 1.16 10.86
N VAL A 222 7.65 1.50 10.69
CA VAL A 222 6.76 0.92 9.69
C VAL A 222 6.09 2.01 8.88
N GLN A 223 5.70 1.65 7.66
CA GLN A 223 4.86 2.44 6.79
C GLN A 223 3.54 1.71 6.56
N MET A 224 2.44 2.47 6.54
CA MET A 224 1.13 1.91 6.21
C MET A 224 0.99 1.69 4.70
N THR A 225 0.53 0.51 4.31
CA THR A 225 0.27 0.13 2.92
C THR A 225 -1.16 -0.39 2.77
N PHE A 226 -1.82 -0.06 1.66
CA PHE A 226 -3.18 -0.50 1.39
C PHE A 226 -3.16 -1.81 0.59
N ARG A 227 -3.74 -2.88 1.13
CA ARG A 227 -3.66 -4.23 0.57
C ARG A 227 -5.03 -4.89 0.50
N ARG A 228 -5.16 -5.88 -0.39
CA ARG A 228 -6.32 -6.78 -0.40
C ARG A 228 -6.17 -7.73 0.79
N LYS A 229 -7.06 -7.62 1.76
CA LYS A 229 -7.10 -8.45 2.96
C LYS A 229 -7.76 -9.80 2.70
N ALA A 230 -8.87 -9.80 1.97
CA ALA A 230 -9.62 -11.02 1.68
C ALA A 230 -10.45 -10.90 0.40
N LEU A 231 -10.97 -12.03 -0.07
CA LEU A 231 -11.93 -12.14 -1.15
C LEU A 231 -13.14 -12.95 -0.65
N ASP A 232 -14.32 -12.33 -0.62
CA ASP A 232 -15.58 -13.05 -0.46
C ASP A 232 -15.97 -13.56 -1.85
N GLU A 233 -15.49 -14.77 -2.20
CA GLU A 233 -15.72 -15.37 -3.51
C GLU A 233 -17.21 -15.60 -3.79
N ALA A 234 -17.98 -16.01 -2.78
CA ALA A 234 -19.41 -16.29 -2.89
C ALA A 234 -20.22 -15.06 -3.34
N ARG A 235 -19.76 -13.85 -3.00
CA ARG A 235 -20.39 -12.57 -3.37
C ARG A 235 -19.58 -11.73 -4.34
N GLY A 236 -18.41 -12.20 -4.77
CA GLY A 236 -17.49 -11.45 -5.64
C GLY A 236 -16.95 -10.16 -5.02
N GLN A 237 -16.82 -10.08 -3.69
CA GLN A 237 -16.42 -8.86 -3.00
C GLN A 237 -14.96 -8.90 -2.56
N HIS A 238 -14.16 -7.95 -3.05
CA HIS A 238 -12.80 -7.73 -2.57
C HIS A 238 -12.83 -6.89 -1.28
N VAL A 239 -12.15 -7.37 -0.25
CA VAL A 239 -11.98 -6.67 1.03
C VAL A 239 -10.58 -6.10 1.07
N TYR A 240 -10.47 -4.78 1.21
CA TYR A 240 -9.20 -4.09 1.35
C TYR A 240 -9.06 -3.50 2.74
N PHE A 241 -7.83 -3.50 3.25
CA PHE A 241 -7.49 -2.88 4.51
C PHE A 241 -6.03 -2.43 4.52
N TRP A 242 -5.65 -1.70 5.57
CA TRP A 242 -4.30 -1.23 5.76
C TRP A 242 -3.44 -2.27 6.50
N TYR A 243 -2.20 -2.41 6.04
CA TYR A 243 -1.17 -3.30 6.59
C TYR A 243 0.05 -2.47 6.99
N ALA A 244 0.80 -2.95 7.97
CA ALA A 244 2.07 -2.37 8.37
C ALA A 244 3.22 -3.04 7.60
N MET A 245 4.02 -2.24 6.90
CA MET A 245 5.20 -2.70 6.19
C MET A 245 6.44 -2.12 6.88
N PRO A 246 7.36 -2.94 7.40
CA PRO A 246 8.63 -2.45 7.92
C PRO A 246 9.39 -1.64 6.87
N THR A 247 9.84 -0.45 7.24
CA THR A 247 10.72 0.32 6.36
C THR A 247 12.15 -0.07 6.69
N ASN A 248 12.84 -0.76 5.78
CA ASN A 248 14.24 -1.13 5.94
C ASN A 248 15.06 0.11 6.33
N THR A 249 15.39 0.20 7.61
CA THR A 249 16.38 1.13 8.14
C THR A 249 17.58 0.29 8.54
N GLN A 250 18.17 -0.40 7.56
CA GLN A 250 19.58 -0.77 7.69
C GLN A 250 20.38 0.49 7.31
N GLU A 251 20.40 1.47 8.20
CA GLU A 251 21.64 2.22 8.35
C GLU A 251 22.63 1.23 8.96
N THR A 252 23.51 0.70 8.11
CA THR A 252 24.71 0.00 8.54
C THR A 252 25.53 0.97 9.38
N HIS A 253 25.31 0.97 10.70
CA HIS A 253 26.36 1.33 11.63
C HIS A 253 27.40 0.23 11.55
N ASP A 254 28.33 0.36 10.59
CA ASP A 254 29.65 -0.26 10.65
C ASP A 254 30.39 0.39 11.83
N ASP A 255 30.04 -0.01 13.04
CA ASP A 255 30.98 0.04 14.16
C ASP A 255 31.89 -1.18 14.01
N HIS A 256 32.87 -1.04 13.12
CA HIS A 256 34.12 -1.79 13.23
C HIS A 256 34.74 -1.46 14.59
N LEU A 257 34.40 -2.24 15.61
CA LEU A 257 35.24 -2.39 16.79
C LEU A 257 36.54 -3.05 16.35
N MET A 258 37.58 -2.22 16.24
CA MET A 258 38.95 -2.66 16.40
C MET A 258 39.13 -3.10 17.85
N GLU A 259 39.25 -4.41 18.07
CA GLU A 259 40.13 -5.02 19.07
C GLU A 259 40.84 -6.22 18.45
#